data_AF-A0A9D4F6E3-F1
#
_entry.id   AF-A0A9D4F6E3-F1
#
_cell.length_a   1.000
_cell.length_b   1.000
_cell.length_c   1.000
_cell.angle_alpha   90.00
_cell.angle_beta   90.00
_cell.angle_gamma   90.00
#
_symmetry.space_group_name_H-M   'P 1'
#
loop_
_entity.id
_entity.type
_entity.pdbx_description
1 polymer ?
#
loop_
_entity_poly.entity_id
_entity_poly.type
_entity_poly.pdbx_seq_one_letter_code
_entity_poly.pdbx_strand_id
1 'polypeptide(L)' 'MQRISTKKGQIRPVIIKLRNNSMKSAIMQKRAPMKSNGYRLVDDVTKPNQELINRLLLHLDIDSAWY' A
#
# COMPACT_ATOMS: atom_id res chain seq x y z
N MET A 1 3.55 -12.77 -10.13
CA MET A 1 2.57 -12.67 -9.04
C MET A 1 2.91 -13.74 -8.02
N GLN A 2 3.11 -13.38 -6.76
CA GLN A 2 3.49 -14.32 -5.70
C GLN A 2 2.66 -14.05 -4.45
N ARG A 3 2.31 -15.10 -3.68
CA ARG A 3 1.63 -14.93 -2.40
C ARG A 3 2.64 -14.81 -1.27
N ILE A 4 2.43 -13.86 -0.35
CA ILE A 4 3.23 -13.75 0.87
C ILE A 4 2.81 -14.88 1.83
N SER A 5 3.79 -15.48 2.49
CA SER A 5 3.52 -16.44 3.56
C SER A 5 2.92 -15.73 4.77
N THR A 6 1.76 -16.19 5.23
CA THR A 6 1.08 -15.70 6.44
C THR A 6 0.89 -16.84 7.44
N LYS A 7 0.53 -16.49 8.67
CA LYS A 7 0.18 -17.47 9.71
C LYS A 7 -0.99 -18.36 9.23
N LYS A 8 -1.01 -19.62 9.66
CA LYS A 8 -2.13 -20.56 9.38
C LYS A 8 -3.46 -19.91 9.77
N GLY A 9 -4.44 -19.96 8.86
CA GLY A 9 -5.77 -19.36 9.05
C GLY A 9 -5.93 -17.92 8.51
N GLN A 10 -4.84 -17.23 8.15
CA GLN A 10 -4.92 -15.90 7.55
C GLN A 10 -4.89 -15.96 6.02
N ILE A 11 -5.73 -15.14 5.38
CA ILE A 11 -5.72 -14.98 3.92
C ILE A 11 -4.34 -14.45 3.50
N ARG A 12 -3.66 -15.18 2.62
CA ARG A 12 -2.35 -14.81 2.09
C ARG A 12 -2.51 -13.66 1.07
N PRO A 13 -1.93 -12.47 1.32
CA PRO A 13 -1.96 -11.39 0.36
C PRO A 13 -1.10 -11.74 -0.86
N VAL A 14 -1.43 -11.11 -1.98
CA VAL A 14 -0.74 -11.27 -3.25
C VAL A 14 0.17 -10.07 -3.46
N ILE A 15 1.45 -10.31 -3.72
CA ILE A 15 2.37 -9.31 -4.26
C ILE A 15 2.29 -9.33 -5.79
N ILE A 16 2.12 -8.14 -6.35
CA ILE A 16 2.15 -7.90 -7.79
C ILE A 16 3.27 -6.89 -8.07
N LYS A 17 4.32 -7.34 -8.76
CA LYS A 17 5.36 -6.46 -9.29
C LYS A 17 4.91 -5.95 -10.65
N LEU A 18 4.74 -4.65 -10.77
CA LEU A 18 4.35 -3.99 -12.02
C LEU A 18 5.59 -3.56 -12.80
N ARG A 19 5.44 -3.40 -14.12
CA ARG A 19 6.55 -3.05 -15.02
C ARG A 19 7.04 -1.62 -14.82
N ASN A 20 6.14 -0.69 -14.51
CA ASN A 20 6.46 0.72 -14.36
C ASN A 20 5.54 1.39 -13.32
N ASN A 21 5.94 2.60 -12.91
CA ASN A 21 5.24 3.36 -11.87
C ASN A 21 3.92 3.95 -12.38
N SER A 22 3.79 4.29 -13.66
CA SER A 22 2.54 4.85 -14.20
C SER A 22 1.39 3.86 -14.13
N MET A 23 1.64 2.57 -14.43
CA MET A 23 0.66 1.50 -14.23
C MET A 23 0.27 1.35 -12.77
N LYS A 24 1.25 1.44 -11.86
CA LYS A 24 1.00 1.38 -10.41
C LYS A 24 0.06 2.51 -10.00
N SER A 25 0.35 3.74 -10.39
CA SER A 25 -0.48 4.91 -10.07
C SER A 25 -1.90 4.77 -10.62
N ALA A 26 -2.06 4.32 -11.88
CA ALA A 26 -3.38 4.11 -12.48
C ALA A 26 -4.20 3.02 -11.76
N ILE A 27 -3.55 1.95 -11.28
CA ILE A 27 -4.21 0.90 -10.48
C ILE A 27 -4.58 1.44 -9.09
N MET A 28 -3.69 2.20 -8.44
CA MET A 28 -3.92 2.78 -7.11
C MET A 28 -5.08 3.78 -7.08
N GLN A 29 -5.33 4.50 -8.18
CA GLN A 29 -6.52 5.36 -8.31
C GLN A 29 -7.84 4.56 -8.21
N LYS A 30 -7.83 3.26 -8.53
CA LYS A 30 -9.00 2.37 -8.40
C LYS A 30 -9.11 1.72 -7.01
N ARG A 31 -8.33 2.15 -6.02
CA ARG A 31 -8.34 1.60 -4.66
C ARG A 31 -9.70 1.70 -3.97
N ALA A 32 -10.37 2.84 -4.09
CA ALA A 32 -11.68 3.07 -3.48
C ALA A 32 -12.75 2.08 -4.01
N PRO A 33 -12.96 1.93 -5.33
CA PRO A 33 -13.93 0.95 -5.84
C PRO A 33 -13.52 -0.51 -5.54
N MET A 34 -12.22 -0.83 -5.50
CA MET A 34 -11.79 -2.18 -5.08
C MET A 34 -12.14 -2.48 -3.62
N LYS A 35 -12.02 -1.49 -2.73
CA LYS A 35 -12.41 -1.61 -1.32
C LYS A 35 -13.90 -1.89 -1.18
N SER A 36 -14.75 -1.21 -1.97
CA SER A 36 -16.19 -1.46 -1.99
C SER A 36 -16.53 -2.90 -2.41
N ASN A 37 -15.71 -3.51 -3.28
CA ASN A 37 -15.85 -4.91 -3.70
C ASN A 37 -15.25 -5.92 -2.71
N GLY A 38 -14.87 -5.50 -1.50
CA GLY A 38 -14.29 -6.36 -0.46
C GLY A 38 -12.80 -6.64 -0.62
N TYR A 39 -12.12 -6.02 -1.59
CA TYR A 39 -10.68 -6.19 -1.80
C TYR A 39 -9.88 -5.01 -1.28
N ARG A 40 -8.81 -5.28 -0.55
CA ARG A 40 -7.91 -4.24 -0.06
C ARG A 40 -6.66 -4.17 -0.95
N LEU A 41 -6.55 -3.10 -1.72
CA LEU A 41 -5.34 -2.76 -2.46
C LEU A 41 -4.42 -1.90 -1.57
N VAL A 42 -3.14 -2.29 -1.43
CA VAL A 42 -2.16 -1.58 -0.60
C VAL A 42 -0.84 -1.48 -1.32
N ASP A 43 -0.18 -0.33 -1.17
CA ASP A 43 1.22 -0.16 -1.53
C ASP A 43 2.12 -1.03 -0.67
N ASP A 44 3.14 -1.60 -1.30
CA ASP A 44 4.23 -2.23 -0.58
C ASP A 44 5.15 -1.12 -0.07
N VAL A 45 4.88 -0.67 1.16
CA VAL A 45 5.67 0.34 1.87
C VAL A 45 6.53 -0.37 2.91
N THR A 46 7.84 -0.13 2.86
CA THR A 46 8.77 -0.72 3.83
C THR A 46 8.51 -0.14 5.23
N LYS A 47 8.86 -0.89 6.28
CA LYS A 47 8.73 -0.41 7.67
C LYS A 47 9.42 0.95 7.90
N PRO A 48 10.67 1.19 7.43
CA PRO A 48 11.30 2.50 7.57
C PRO A 48 10.53 3.62 6.89
N ASN A 49 9.97 3.38 5.70
CA ASN A 49 9.18 4.40 4.99
C ASN A 49 7.89 4.72 5.75
N GLN A 50 7.23 3.70 6.32
CA GLN A 50 6.05 3.92 7.14
C GLN A 50 6.37 4.72 8.40
N GLU A 51 7.50 4.42 9.04
CA GLU A 51 7.95 5.15 10.22
C GLU A 51 8.29 6.60 9.90
N LEU A 52 8.97 6.84 8.77
CA LEU A 52 9.25 8.20 8.29
C LEU A 52 7.96 8.99 8.06
N ILE A 53 6.98 8.42 7.36
CA ILE A 53 5.67 9.09 7.15
C ILE A 53 5.01 9.43 8.49
N ASN A 54 4.99 8.48 9.42
CA ASN A 54 4.41 8.70 10.74
C ASN A 54 5.11 9.85 11.48
N ARG A 55 6.44 9.94 11.40
CA ARG A 55 7.21 11.05 11.99
C ARG A 55 6.91 12.38 11.29
N LEU A 56 6.85 12.40 9.96
CA LEU A 56 6.54 13.61 9.19
C LEU A 56 5.15 14.15 9.54
N LEU A 57 4.15 13.28 9.69
CA LEU A 57 2.79 13.67 10.08
C LEU A 57 2.67 14.25 11.51
N LEU A 58 3.71 14.14 12.34
CA LEU A 58 3.74 14.76 13.68
C LEU A 58 4.25 16.21 13.64
N HIS A 59 4.83 16.67 12.53
CA HIS A 59 5.29 18.04 12.39
C HIS A 59 4.14 18.96 11.99
N LEU A 60 4.01 20.08 12.71
CA LEU A 60 2.94 21.06 12.49
C LEU A 60 3.00 21.72 11.11
N ASP A 61 4.18 21.78 10.49
CA ASP A 61 4.40 22.41 9.18
C ASP A 61 4.12 21.46 8.00
N ILE A 62 3.72 20.21 8.27
CA ILE A 62 3.50 19.20 7.25
C ILE A 62 2.01 18.84 7.20
N ASP A 63 1.31 19.43 6.23
CA ASP A 63 -0.12 19.17 6.01
C ASP A 63 -0.39 17.74 5.52
N SER A 64 0.56 17.13 4.80
CA SER A 64 0.43 15.76 4.32
C SER A 64 1.78 15.10 4.04
N ALA A 65 1.88 13.80 4.34
CA ALA A 65 3.01 12.95 3.99
C ALA A 65 2.50 11.59 3.52
N TRP A 66 2.95 11.15 2.34
CA TRP A 66 2.57 9.89 1.71
C TRP A 66 3.70 9.36 0.82
N TYR A 67 3.59 8.09 0.41
CA TYR A 67 4.56 7.37 -0.45
C TYR A 67 3.85 6.76 -1.66
#